data_AF-A0A6N7HDY9-F1
#
_entry.id   AF-A0A6N7HDY9-F1
#
_cell.length_a   1.000
_cell.length_b   1.000
_cell.length_c   1.000
_cell.angle_alpha   90.00
_cell.angle_beta   90.00
_cell.angle_gamma   90.00
#
_symmetry.space_group_name_H-M   'P 1'
#
loop_
_entity.id
_entity.type
_entity.pdbx_description
1 polymer ?
#
loop_
_entity_poly.entity_id
_entity_poly.type
_entity_poly.pdbx_seq_one_letter_code
_entity_poly.pdbx_strand_id
1 'polypeptide(L)'
;MVVSVGLVVLSPLALRALDNGDQVDWNRLSDIGETYGAVSAIVAAVALLGVVVSLVTQSREASAARKNARRGHHVELMRMAMDDPRYMECWGPYLTDSFAAEGQYTYVNLVVAHWYSEYEVGEMSDTLLRATATSVFASAPGRHYWRNAGTFWRDNYSGRRARRFHRVLEETYKETIKKLPATPPATVAPESLPVPDAPRADRWWLTVLVAAGGGAAAALVVVRAVRRALRGH
;
A
#
# COMPACT_ATOMS: atom_id res chain seq x y z
N MET A 1 -19.00 16.23 -16.06
CA MET A 1 -18.49 17.30 -15.17
C MET A 1 -17.90 18.48 -15.93
N VAL A 2 -17.13 18.29 -17.00
CA VAL A 2 -16.57 19.40 -17.80
C VAL A 2 -17.63 20.16 -18.62
N VAL A 3 -18.66 19.46 -19.13
CA VAL A 3 -19.74 20.04 -19.95
C VAL A 3 -20.61 21.02 -19.17
N SER A 4 -20.85 20.77 -17.88
CA SER A 4 -21.65 21.62 -17.01
C SER A 4 -20.93 22.92 -16.61
N VAL A 5 -19.60 22.89 -16.47
CA VAL A 5 -18.81 24.10 -16.22
C VAL A 5 -18.75 24.99 -17.47
N GLY A 6 -18.70 24.40 -18.67
CA GLY A 6 -18.72 25.14 -19.94
C GLY A 6 -20.00 25.95 -20.16
N LEU A 7 -21.16 25.40 -19.78
CA LEU A 7 -22.46 26.08 -19.90
C LEU A 7 -22.61 27.30 -18.96
N VAL A 8 -21.96 27.27 -17.79
CA VAL A 8 -21.97 28.39 -16.83
C VAL A 8 -21.12 29.57 -17.33
N VAL A 9 -20.03 29.30 -18.05
CA VAL A 9 -19.15 30.34 -18.61
C VAL A 9 -19.75 31.01 -19.85
N LEU A 10 -20.59 30.30 -20.62
CA LEU A 10 -21.24 30.81 -21.84
C LEU A 10 -22.54 31.62 -21.57
N SER A 11 -23.15 31.46 -20.40
CA SER A 11 -24.38 32.15 -19.98
C SER A 11 -24.32 33.70 -20.04
N PRO A 12 -23.23 34.38 -19.61
CA PRO A 12 -23.17 35.84 -19.62
C PRO A 12 -23.12 36.44 -21.04
N LEU A 13 -22.60 35.68 -22.02
CA LEU A 13 -22.52 36.08 -23.42
C LEU A 13 -23.88 35.97 -24.12
N ALA A 14 -24.69 34.98 -23.74
CA ALA A 14 -26.05 34.83 -24.26
C ALA A 14 -27.00 35.93 -23.74
N LEU A 15 -26.85 36.33 -22.47
CA LEU A 15 -27.65 37.39 -21.85
C LEU A 15 -27.36 38.78 -22.44
N ARG A 16 -26.10 39.05 -22.82
CA ARG A 16 -25.72 40.30 -23.52
C ARG A 16 -26.31 40.41 -24.93
N ALA A 17 -26.66 39.30 -25.58
CA ALA A 17 -27.24 39.31 -26.91
C ALA A 17 -28.76 39.57 -26.91
N LEU A 18 -29.41 39.55 -25.74
CA LEU A 18 -30.86 39.74 -25.56
C LEU A 18 -31.25 41.10 -24.98
N ASP A 19 -30.26 41.97 -24.71
CA ASP A 19 -30.47 43.27 -24.06
C ASP A 19 -31.02 44.31 -25.06
N ASN A 20 -32.35 44.31 -25.24
CA ASN A 20 -33.10 45.34 -25.95
C ASN A 20 -33.72 46.34 -24.95
N GLY A 21 -32.89 47.19 -24.36
CA GLY A 21 -33.16 48.61 -24.13
C GLY A 21 -34.42 49.09 -23.38
N ASP A 22 -35.00 48.35 -22.44
CA ASP A 22 -36.12 48.88 -21.64
C ASP A 22 -35.99 48.60 -20.12
N GLN A 23 -36.55 49.49 -19.31
CA GLN A 23 -36.24 49.68 -17.89
C GLN A 23 -36.27 48.38 -17.06
N VAL A 24 -35.07 47.93 -16.65
CA VAL A 24 -34.88 46.78 -15.77
C VAL A 24 -35.42 47.10 -14.38
N ASP A 25 -36.49 46.41 -14.00
CA ASP A 25 -37.17 46.56 -12.71
C ASP A 25 -36.32 45.96 -11.58
N TRP A 26 -35.45 46.79 -10.99
CA TRP A 26 -34.40 46.39 -10.05
C TRP A 26 -34.90 45.63 -8.81
N ASN A 27 -36.15 45.90 -8.36
CA ASN A 27 -36.77 45.16 -7.26
C ASN A 27 -37.07 43.70 -7.64
N ARG A 28 -37.62 43.47 -8.84
CA ARG A 28 -37.89 42.12 -9.33
C ARG A 28 -36.60 41.35 -9.58
N LEU A 29 -35.55 42.03 -10.05
CA LEU A 29 -34.21 41.43 -10.21
C LEU A 29 -33.59 41.07 -8.85
N SER A 30 -33.82 41.87 -7.81
CA SER A 30 -33.36 41.62 -6.44
C SER A 30 -34.05 40.39 -5.83
N ASP A 31 -35.38 40.27 -5.91
CA ASP A 31 -36.13 39.12 -5.38
C ASP A 31 -35.74 37.80 -6.08
N ILE A 32 -35.49 37.87 -7.39
CA ILE A 32 -34.99 36.75 -8.18
C ILE A 32 -33.53 36.43 -7.77
N GLY A 33 -32.69 37.44 -7.55
CA GLY A 33 -31.32 37.27 -7.06
C GLY A 33 -31.24 36.66 -5.67
N GLU A 34 -32.15 37.03 -4.76
CA GLU A 34 -32.18 36.53 -3.38
C GLU A 34 -32.57 35.05 -3.31
N THR A 35 -33.57 34.63 -4.10
CA THR A 35 -33.99 33.22 -4.17
C THR A 35 -32.92 32.34 -4.80
N TYR A 36 -32.26 32.77 -5.89
CA TYR A 36 -31.12 32.04 -6.46
C TYR A 36 -29.88 32.08 -5.54
N GLY A 37 -29.67 33.16 -4.79
CA GLY A 37 -28.61 33.28 -3.78
C GLY A 37 -28.77 32.29 -2.63
N ALA A 38 -29.97 32.18 -2.06
CA ALA A 38 -30.27 31.23 -1.00
C ALA A 38 -30.13 29.77 -1.47
N VAL A 39 -30.66 29.44 -2.65
CA VAL A 39 -30.57 28.08 -3.22
C VAL A 39 -29.12 27.71 -3.55
N SER A 40 -28.37 28.62 -4.17
CA SER A 40 -26.96 28.39 -4.51
C SER A 40 -26.08 28.24 -3.26
N ALA A 41 -26.36 28.99 -2.18
CA ALA A 41 -25.65 28.83 -0.91
C ALA A 41 -25.88 27.45 -0.29
N ILE A 42 -27.11 26.93 -0.32
CA ILE A 42 -27.42 25.57 0.16
C ILE A 42 -26.67 24.52 -0.69
N VAL A 43 -26.68 24.65 -2.01
CA VAL A 43 -25.97 23.74 -2.92
C VAL A 43 -24.46 23.79 -2.67
N ALA A 44 -23.89 24.98 -2.51
CA ALA A 44 -22.47 25.16 -2.19
C ALA A 44 -22.11 24.53 -0.84
N ALA A 45 -22.96 24.70 0.18
CA ALA A 45 -22.77 24.09 1.49
C ALA A 45 -22.78 22.56 1.42
N VAL A 46 -23.71 21.96 0.67
CA VAL A 46 -23.76 20.51 0.45
C VAL A 46 -22.52 20.02 -0.32
N ALA A 47 -22.09 20.75 -1.34
CA ALA A 47 -20.87 20.42 -2.09
C ALA A 47 -19.62 20.47 -1.19
N LEU A 48 -19.49 21.49 -0.34
CA LEU A 48 -18.42 21.62 0.64
C LEU A 48 -18.42 20.46 1.65
N LEU A 49 -19.59 20.06 2.14
CA LEU A 49 -19.71 18.89 3.02
C LEU A 49 -19.21 17.62 2.31
N GLY A 50 -19.58 17.43 1.04
CA GLY A 50 -19.07 16.33 0.22
C GLY A 50 -17.55 16.33 0.11
N VAL A 51 -16.93 17.50 -0.14
CA VAL A 51 -15.46 17.66 -0.20
C VAL A 51 -14.81 17.34 1.14
N VAL A 52 -15.37 17.81 2.26
CA VAL A 52 -14.84 17.54 3.61
C VAL A 52 -14.89 16.04 3.93
N VAL A 53 -16.01 15.37 3.67
CA VAL A 53 -16.15 13.92 3.87
C VAL A 53 -15.15 13.15 2.99
N SER A 54 -14.98 13.57 1.74
CA SER A 54 -13.99 12.98 0.83
C SER A 54 -12.56 13.18 1.34
N LEU A 55 -12.21 14.37 1.82
CA LEU A 55 -10.86 14.64 2.34
C LEU A 55 -10.57 13.82 3.61
N VAL A 56 -11.56 13.67 4.50
CA VAL A 56 -11.40 12.85 5.71
C VAL A 56 -11.17 11.39 5.35
N THR A 57 -11.94 10.83 4.42
CA THR A 57 -11.75 9.45 3.95
C THR A 57 -10.40 9.27 3.25
N GLN A 58 -10.03 10.18 2.35
CA GLN A 58 -8.71 10.21 1.70
C GLN A 58 -7.55 10.29 2.69
N SER A 59 -7.67 11.08 3.77
CA SER A 59 -6.61 11.22 4.77
C SER A 59 -6.36 9.92 5.54
N ARG A 60 -7.44 9.15 5.81
CA ARG A 60 -7.37 7.85 6.47
C ARG A 60 -6.76 6.81 5.54
N GLU A 61 -7.19 6.78 4.28
CA GLU A 61 -6.62 5.91 3.25
C GLU A 61 -5.14 6.20 3.00
N ALA A 62 -4.75 7.47 2.91
CA ALA A 62 -3.36 7.87 2.73
C ALA A 62 -2.48 7.41 3.91
N SER A 63 -3.01 7.47 5.14
CA SER A 63 -2.31 6.99 6.32
C SER A 63 -2.12 5.47 6.32
N ALA A 64 -3.14 4.71 5.92
CA ALA A 64 -3.06 3.26 5.76
C ALA A 64 -2.10 2.86 4.63
N ALA A 65 -2.16 3.53 3.49
CA ALA A 65 -1.26 3.32 2.35
C ALA A 65 0.20 3.55 2.73
N ARG A 66 0.51 4.60 3.50
CA ARG A 66 1.87 4.84 4.02
C ARG A 66 2.37 3.72 4.94
N LYS A 67 1.51 3.15 5.80
CA LYS A 67 1.86 2.02 6.67
C LYS A 67 2.17 0.76 5.84
N ASN A 68 1.38 0.50 4.81
CA ASN A 68 1.58 -0.64 3.91
C ASN A 68 2.82 -0.48 3.03
N ALA A 69 3.08 0.71 2.47
CA ALA A 69 4.28 0.97 1.67
C ALA A 69 5.57 0.73 2.47
N ARG A 70 5.62 1.19 3.73
CA ARG A 70 6.77 0.95 4.62
C ARG A 70 6.97 -0.53 4.91
N ARG A 71 5.89 -1.30 5.10
CA ARG A 71 5.97 -2.76 5.27
C ARG A 71 6.46 -3.45 4.01
N GLY A 72 6.05 -2.99 2.84
CA GLY A 72 6.56 -3.48 1.55
C GLY A 72 8.07 -3.36 1.42
N HIS A 73 8.63 -2.18 1.70
CA HIS A 73 10.09 -1.99 1.68
C HIS A 73 10.83 -2.87 2.69
N HIS A 74 10.27 -3.08 3.88
CA HIS A 74 10.88 -3.98 4.85
C HIS A 74 10.92 -5.43 4.35
N VAL A 75 9.84 -5.92 3.73
CA VAL A 75 9.80 -7.27 3.13
C VAL A 75 10.82 -7.39 1.99
N GLU A 76 10.97 -6.34 1.17
CA GLU A 76 11.96 -6.32 0.08
C GLU A 76 13.40 -6.39 0.62
N LEU A 77 13.72 -5.61 1.66
CA LEU A 77 15.02 -5.69 2.34
C LEU A 77 15.28 -7.08 2.92
N MET A 78 14.28 -7.69 3.56
CA MET A 78 14.37 -9.04 4.10
C MET A 78 14.57 -10.09 3.00
N ARG A 79 13.88 -9.94 1.86
CA ARG A 79 14.06 -10.83 0.71
C ARG A 79 15.48 -10.75 0.16
N MET A 80 16.01 -9.53 -0.02
CA MET A 80 17.40 -9.35 -0.44
C MET A 80 18.38 -9.97 0.58
N ALA A 81 18.11 -9.82 1.88
CA ALA A 81 18.91 -10.45 2.93
C ALA A 81 18.86 -11.98 2.88
N MET A 82 17.72 -12.57 2.55
CA MET A 82 17.57 -14.01 2.39
C MET A 82 18.24 -14.58 1.12
N ASP A 83 18.48 -13.75 0.10
CA ASP A 83 19.11 -14.17 -1.15
C ASP A 83 20.65 -14.14 -1.08
N ASP A 84 21.23 -13.34 -0.17
CA ASP A 84 22.69 -13.16 -0.03
C ASP A 84 23.16 -13.11 1.44
N PRO A 85 24.05 -14.03 1.88
CA PRO A 85 24.57 -14.05 3.24
C PRO A 85 25.14 -12.72 3.72
N ARG A 86 25.79 -11.96 2.83
CA ARG A 86 26.42 -10.67 3.16
C ARG A 86 25.42 -9.64 3.64
N TYR A 87 24.21 -9.67 3.07
CA TYR A 87 23.14 -8.78 3.48
C TYR A 87 22.48 -9.25 4.78
N MET A 88 22.37 -10.56 5.01
CA MET A 88 21.84 -11.09 6.28
C MET A 88 22.73 -10.75 7.48
N GLU A 89 24.05 -10.81 7.33
CA GLU A 89 25.02 -10.47 8.38
C GLU A 89 24.89 -9.03 8.90
N CYS A 90 24.36 -8.12 8.08
CA CYS A 90 24.12 -6.73 8.46
C CYS A 90 23.01 -6.55 9.51
N TRP A 91 22.17 -7.58 9.73
CA TRP A 91 21.07 -7.55 10.69
C TRP A 91 21.46 -8.06 12.08
N GLY A 92 22.70 -8.54 12.24
CA GLY A 92 23.24 -9.05 13.50
C GLY A 92 23.71 -10.51 13.39
N PRO A 93 24.13 -11.10 14.52
CA PRO A 93 24.50 -12.52 14.56
C PRO A 93 23.31 -13.41 14.22
N TYR A 94 23.57 -14.51 13.52
CA TYR A 94 22.54 -15.51 13.23
C TYR A 94 21.98 -16.09 14.53
N LEU A 95 20.66 -16.25 14.57
CA LEU A 95 19.94 -16.92 15.65
C LEU A 95 19.91 -18.44 15.45
N THR A 96 20.34 -18.90 14.28
CA THR A 96 20.39 -20.30 13.86
C THR A 96 21.80 -20.71 13.41
N ASP A 97 21.97 -22.02 13.15
CA ASP A 97 23.29 -22.62 12.88
C ASP A 97 23.81 -22.39 11.45
N SER A 98 23.00 -21.86 10.53
CA SER A 98 23.39 -21.68 9.12
C SER A 98 22.57 -20.59 8.43
N PHE A 99 23.11 -20.03 7.34
CA PHE A 99 22.38 -19.06 6.50
C PHE A 99 21.03 -19.59 6.00
N ALA A 100 20.97 -20.86 5.59
CA ALA A 100 19.72 -21.46 5.14
C ALA A 100 18.68 -21.56 6.26
N ALA A 101 19.11 -21.93 7.48
CA ALA A 101 18.23 -21.96 8.65
C ALA A 101 17.80 -20.55 9.07
N GLU A 102 18.67 -19.54 8.93
CA GLU A 102 18.35 -18.14 9.22
C GLU A 102 17.34 -17.60 8.23
N GLY A 103 17.46 -17.97 6.95
CA GLY A 103 16.47 -17.67 5.92
C GLY A 103 15.10 -18.25 6.26
N GLN A 104 15.04 -19.50 6.74
CA GLN A 104 13.79 -20.11 7.22
C GLN A 104 13.23 -19.39 8.45
N TYR A 105 14.08 -19.05 9.42
CA TYR A 105 13.69 -18.30 10.62
C TYR A 105 13.08 -16.94 10.25
N THR A 106 13.76 -16.19 9.39
CA THR A 106 13.31 -14.89 8.88
C THR A 106 12.01 -15.01 8.09
N TYR A 107 11.87 -16.05 7.27
CA TYR A 107 10.61 -16.29 6.55
C TYR A 107 9.43 -16.55 7.49
N VAL A 108 9.60 -17.41 8.50
CA VAL A 108 8.57 -17.66 9.51
C VAL A 108 8.24 -16.38 10.27
N ASN A 109 9.24 -15.55 10.58
CA ASN A 109 9.01 -14.24 11.19
C ASN A 109 8.10 -13.35 10.33
N LEU A 110 8.35 -13.26 9.03
CA LEU A 110 7.53 -12.49 8.09
C LEU A 110 6.09 -13.02 8.03
N VAL A 111 5.91 -14.35 8.01
CA VAL A 111 4.59 -14.98 8.03
C VAL A 111 3.82 -14.63 9.31
N VAL A 112 4.44 -14.75 10.48
CA VAL A 112 3.80 -14.43 11.77
C VAL A 112 3.52 -12.93 11.88
N ALA A 113 4.41 -12.07 11.40
CA ALA A 113 4.20 -10.63 11.36
C ALA A 113 3.04 -10.22 10.43
N HIS A 114 2.90 -10.92 9.29
CA HIS A 114 1.78 -10.74 8.38
C HIS A 114 0.45 -11.14 9.04
N TRP A 115 0.40 -12.31 9.67
CA TRP A 115 -0.75 -12.74 10.48
C TRP A 115 -1.11 -11.70 11.54
N TYR A 116 -0.13 -11.20 12.30
CA TYR A 116 -0.41 -10.17 13.29
C TYR A 116 -1.05 -8.91 12.67
N SER A 117 -0.62 -8.50 11.48
CA SER A 117 -1.24 -7.40 10.75
C SER A 117 -2.71 -7.63 10.45
N GLU A 118 -3.07 -8.81 9.93
CA GLU A 118 -4.47 -9.16 9.62
C GLU A 118 -5.32 -9.30 10.89
N TYR A 119 -4.72 -9.81 11.97
CA TYR A 119 -5.37 -9.90 13.27
C TYR A 119 -5.65 -8.52 13.88
N GLU A 120 -4.74 -7.56 13.68
CA GLU A 120 -4.86 -6.18 14.19
C GLU A 120 -6.08 -5.47 13.59
N VAL A 121 -6.31 -5.66 12.28
CA VAL A 121 -7.44 -5.07 11.54
C VAL A 121 -8.73 -5.89 11.65
N GLY A 122 -8.65 -7.12 12.18
CA GLY A 122 -9.80 -7.98 12.43
C GLY A 122 -10.20 -8.88 11.27
N GLU A 123 -9.37 -8.98 10.23
CA GLU A 123 -9.58 -9.88 9.08
C GLU A 123 -9.26 -11.34 9.45
N MET A 124 -8.35 -11.54 10.39
CA MET A 124 -8.03 -12.88 10.89
C MET A 124 -8.65 -13.13 12.26
N SER A 125 -9.46 -14.18 12.34
CA SER A 125 -10.09 -14.66 13.59
C SER A 125 -9.16 -15.57 14.39
N ASP A 126 -9.48 -15.77 15.68
CA ASP A 126 -8.77 -16.74 16.53
C ASP A 126 -8.80 -18.16 15.93
N THR A 127 -9.94 -18.57 15.36
CA THR A 127 -10.10 -19.90 14.77
C THR A 127 -9.18 -20.09 13.57
N LEU A 128 -9.14 -19.10 12.67
CA LEU A 128 -8.27 -19.13 11.50
C LEU A 128 -6.80 -19.10 11.92
N LEU A 129 -6.44 -18.24 12.88
CA LEU A 129 -5.08 -18.17 13.41
C LEU A 129 -4.61 -19.50 13.99
N ARG A 130 -5.45 -20.20 14.78
CA ARG A 130 -5.11 -21.53 15.32
C ARG A 130 -4.87 -22.54 14.20
N ALA A 131 -5.76 -22.59 13.21
CA ALA A 131 -5.65 -23.52 12.10
C ALA A 131 -4.34 -23.32 11.31
N THR A 132 -4.03 -22.07 10.93
CA THR A 132 -2.81 -21.76 10.17
C THR A 132 -1.55 -21.91 11.02
N ALA A 133 -1.57 -21.55 12.30
CA ALA A 133 -0.43 -21.72 13.19
C ALA A 133 -0.10 -23.20 13.46
N THR A 134 -1.10 -24.08 13.42
CA THR A 134 -0.89 -25.52 13.64
C THR A 134 0.02 -26.12 12.58
N SER A 135 -0.18 -25.78 11.30
CA SER A 135 0.67 -26.29 10.21
C SER A 135 2.10 -25.75 10.30
N VAL A 136 2.27 -24.46 10.63
CA VAL A 136 3.60 -23.86 10.80
C VAL A 136 4.33 -24.47 12.01
N PHE A 137 3.66 -24.66 13.15
CA PHE A 137 4.28 -25.29 14.32
C PHE A 137 4.44 -26.82 14.21
N ALA A 138 3.78 -27.48 13.26
CA ALA A 138 4.07 -28.86 12.90
C ALA A 138 5.43 -28.99 12.18
N SER A 139 5.92 -27.91 11.56
CA SER A 139 7.25 -27.87 10.94
C SER A 139 8.38 -27.62 11.94
N ALA A 140 9.58 -28.15 11.69
CA ALA A 140 10.76 -27.89 12.53
C ALA A 140 11.16 -26.40 12.56
N PRO A 141 11.19 -25.65 11.43
CA PRO A 141 11.55 -24.23 11.43
C PRO A 141 10.56 -23.38 12.22
N GLY A 142 9.25 -23.66 12.10
CA GLY A 142 8.22 -22.93 12.85
C GLY A 142 8.35 -23.08 14.36
N ARG A 143 8.70 -24.30 14.84
CA ARG A 143 8.98 -24.52 16.27
C ARG A 143 10.24 -23.82 16.74
N HIS A 144 11.31 -23.94 15.95
CA HIS A 144 12.58 -23.28 16.27
C HIS A 144 12.38 -21.76 16.40
N TYR A 145 11.66 -21.16 15.45
CA TYR A 145 11.28 -19.75 15.50
C TYR A 145 10.54 -19.39 16.78
N TRP A 146 9.41 -20.06 17.07
CA TRP A 146 8.55 -19.65 18.18
C TRP A 146 9.21 -19.81 19.55
N ARG A 147 10.08 -20.81 19.70
CA ARG A 147 10.88 -21.01 20.91
C ARG A 147 11.74 -19.79 21.26
N ASN A 148 12.26 -19.09 20.26
CA ASN A 148 13.15 -17.95 20.45
C ASN A 148 12.37 -16.61 20.39
N ALA A 149 11.43 -16.49 19.46
CA ALA A 149 10.70 -15.26 19.19
C ALA A 149 9.49 -15.05 20.11
N GLY A 150 8.92 -16.11 20.71
CA GLY A 150 7.68 -16.03 21.48
C GLY A 150 7.75 -15.09 22.69
N THR A 151 8.91 -15.00 23.36
CA THR A 151 9.17 -14.04 24.43
C THR A 151 9.32 -12.62 23.88
N PHE A 152 10.08 -12.44 22.80
CA PHE A 152 10.23 -11.16 22.12
C PHE A 152 8.88 -10.55 21.74
N TRP A 153 7.96 -11.35 21.18
CA TRP A 153 6.61 -10.90 20.83
C TRP A 153 5.82 -10.44 22.04
N ARG A 154 5.83 -11.20 23.14
CA ARG A 154 5.15 -10.86 24.38
C ARG A 154 5.64 -9.53 24.96
N ASP A 155 6.95 -9.32 24.90
CA ASP A 155 7.61 -8.21 25.61
C ASP A 155 7.59 -6.91 24.76
N ASN A 156 7.61 -7.02 23.43
CA ASN A 156 7.65 -5.85 22.53
C ASN A 156 6.28 -5.43 21.96
N TYR A 157 5.28 -6.30 21.94
CA TYR A 157 3.95 -5.96 21.43
C TYR A 157 2.94 -5.77 22.57
N SER A 158 2.53 -4.51 22.76
CA SER A 158 1.60 -4.12 23.81
C SER A 158 0.16 -3.96 23.31
N GLY A 159 -0.81 -4.10 24.22
CA GLY A 159 -2.23 -3.88 23.94
C GLY A 159 -3.10 -5.14 24.00
N ARG A 160 -4.42 -4.94 23.98
CA ARG A 160 -5.40 -6.04 24.15
C ARG A 160 -5.35 -7.06 22.99
N ARG A 161 -5.30 -6.59 21.74
CA ARG A 161 -5.22 -7.46 20.55
C ARG A 161 -3.89 -8.21 20.48
N ALA A 162 -2.76 -7.53 20.69
CA ALA A 162 -1.43 -8.15 20.75
C ALA A 162 -1.36 -9.28 21.78
N ARG A 163 -1.82 -9.03 23.01
CA ARG A 163 -1.86 -10.06 24.07
C ARG A 163 -2.77 -11.24 23.72
N ARG A 164 -3.86 -11.01 22.99
CA ARG A 164 -4.75 -12.09 22.55
C ARG A 164 -4.11 -12.91 21.43
N PHE A 165 -3.54 -12.25 20.42
CA PHE A 165 -2.78 -12.89 19.35
C PHE A 165 -1.65 -13.79 19.89
N HIS A 166 -0.80 -13.23 20.76
CA HIS A 166 0.28 -13.97 21.40
C HIS A 166 -0.23 -15.19 22.15
N ARG A 167 -1.29 -15.03 22.96
CA ARG A 167 -1.88 -16.14 23.70
C ARG A 167 -2.37 -17.26 22.79
N VAL A 168 -3.07 -16.92 21.71
CA VAL A 168 -3.56 -17.91 20.75
C VAL A 168 -2.41 -18.69 20.10
N LEU A 169 -1.35 -18.00 19.67
CA LEU A 169 -0.16 -18.66 19.11
C LEU A 169 0.56 -19.53 20.13
N GLU A 170 0.73 -19.03 21.34
CA GLU A 170 1.40 -19.75 22.44
C GLU A 170 0.64 -21.02 22.85
N GLU A 171 -0.69 -20.94 22.97
CA GLU A 171 -1.55 -22.10 23.20
C GLU A 171 -1.42 -23.12 22.06
N THR A 172 -1.53 -22.66 20.81
CA THR A 172 -1.43 -23.52 19.63
C THR A 172 -0.07 -24.20 19.52
N TYR A 173 1.01 -23.47 19.78
CA TYR A 173 2.36 -24.01 19.83
C TYR A 173 2.47 -25.11 20.87
N LYS A 174 2.03 -24.85 22.12
CA LYS A 174 2.04 -25.82 23.23
C LYS A 174 1.21 -27.06 22.93
N GLU A 175 0.06 -26.92 22.31
CA GLU A 175 -0.77 -28.06 21.91
C GLU A 175 -0.12 -28.88 20.79
N THR A 176 0.48 -28.21 19.81
CA THR A 176 1.11 -28.87 18.67
C THR A 176 2.32 -29.70 19.12
N ILE A 177 3.19 -29.13 19.96
CA ILE A 177 4.36 -29.87 20.48
C ILE A 177 3.96 -31.07 21.37
N LYS A 178 2.81 -31.01 22.05
CA LYS A 178 2.29 -32.13 22.84
C LYS A 178 1.74 -33.27 21.97
N LYS A 179 1.15 -32.92 20.82
CA LYS A 179 0.49 -33.87 19.92
C LYS A 179 1.42 -34.51 18.90
N LEU A 180 2.59 -33.91 18.64
CA LEU A 180 3.53 -34.45 17.68
C LEU A 180 4.15 -35.76 18.20
N PRO A 181 4.14 -36.86 17.41
CA PRO A 181 5.14 -37.90 17.58
C PRO A 181 6.53 -37.29 17.36
N ALA A 182 7.57 -37.89 17.94
CA ALA A 182 8.96 -37.59 17.59
C ALA A 182 9.25 -38.06 16.15
N THR A 183 8.61 -37.47 15.15
CA THR A 183 8.87 -37.78 13.75
C THR A 183 10.09 -36.95 13.35
N PRO A 184 11.23 -37.58 13.03
CA PRO A 184 12.33 -36.87 12.40
C PRO A 184 11.78 -36.18 11.15
N PRO A 185 12.29 -35.01 10.77
CA PRO A 185 11.92 -34.43 9.48
C PRO A 185 12.11 -35.52 8.43
N ALA A 186 11.05 -35.85 7.68
CA ALA A 186 11.20 -36.70 6.52
C ALA A 186 12.35 -36.10 5.73
N THR A 187 13.45 -36.85 5.66
CA THR A 187 14.61 -36.47 4.88
C THR A 187 14.17 -36.69 3.45
N VAL A 188 13.35 -35.77 2.93
CA VAL A 188 13.37 -35.48 1.52
C VAL A 188 14.79 -34.97 1.34
N ALA A 189 15.69 -35.86 0.92
CA ALA A 189 16.98 -35.46 0.39
C ALA A 189 16.68 -34.24 -0.48
N PRO A 190 17.42 -33.12 -0.35
CA PRO A 190 17.14 -31.96 -1.17
C PRO A 190 17.20 -32.47 -2.60
N GLU A 191 16.02 -32.65 -3.21
CA GLU A 191 15.91 -32.67 -4.64
C GLU A 191 16.57 -31.36 -4.98
N SER A 192 17.71 -31.44 -5.66
CA SER A 192 18.40 -30.28 -6.18
C SER A 192 17.38 -29.62 -7.09
N LEU A 193 16.53 -28.77 -6.53
CA LEU A 193 15.71 -27.86 -7.27
C LEU A 193 16.72 -27.21 -8.19
N PRO A 194 16.60 -27.36 -9.52
CA PRO A 194 17.51 -26.70 -10.43
C PRO A 194 17.52 -25.25 -9.99
N VAL A 195 18.66 -24.81 -9.46
CA VAL A 195 18.88 -23.42 -9.11
C VAL A 195 18.51 -22.69 -10.38
N PRO A 196 17.43 -21.88 -10.39
CA PRO A 196 17.10 -21.13 -11.59
C PRO A 196 18.37 -20.41 -11.96
N ASP A 197 18.87 -20.62 -13.18
CA ASP A 197 20.04 -19.91 -13.68
C ASP A 197 19.87 -18.47 -13.23
N ALA A 198 20.81 -17.97 -12.42
CA ALA A 198 20.77 -16.61 -11.88
C ALA A 198 20.33 -15.73 -13.05
N PRO A 199 19.24 -14.94 -12.91
CA PRO A 199 18.60 -14.30 -14.05
C PRO A 199 19.71 -13.62 -14.83
N ARG A 200 20.02 -14.15 -16.03
CA ARG A 200 20.94 -13.48 -16.94
C ARG A 200 20.35 -12.09 -17.02
N ALA A 201 21.07 -11.11 -16.46
CA ALA A 201 20.60 -9.75 -16.37
C ALA A 201 20.43 -9.28 -17.81
N ASP A 202 19.24 -9.53 -18.36
CA ASP A 202 18.95 -9.28 -19.74
C ASP A 202 18.78 -7.76 -19.78
N ARG A 203 19.84 -7.11 -20.26
CA ARG A 203 20.00 -5.66 -20.28
C ARG A 203 19.07 -5.01 -21.31
N TRP A 204 17.94 -5.65 -21.64
CA TRP A 204 16.92 -5.15 -22.55
C TRP A 204 16.31 -3.82 -22.06
N TRP A 205 16.28 -3.58 -20.74
CA TRP A 205 15.85 -2.30 -20.18
C TRP A 205 16.81 -1.13 -20.51
N LEU A 206 18.09 -1.39 -20.83
CA LEU A 206 18.99 -0.36 -21.37
C LEU A 206 18.62 0.06 -22.79
N THR A 207 17.98 -0.82 -23.58
CA THR A 207 17.47 -0.45 -24.92
C THR A 207 16.18 0.37 -24.85
N VAL A 208 15.34 0.16 -23.83
CA VAL A 208 14.12 0.97 -23.61
C VAL A 208 14.46 2.40 -23.16
N LEU A 209 15.55 2.59 -22.40
CA LEU A 209 16.02 3.93 -22.02
C LEU A 209 16.61 4.73 -23.20
N VAL A 210 17.11 4.07 -24.24
CA VAL A 210 17.55 4.76 -25.47
C VAL A 210 16.34 5.13 -26.36
N ALA A 211 15.25 4.36 -26.34
CA ALA A 211 14.03 4.69 -27.08
C ALA A 211 13.18 5.79 -26.41
N ALA A 212 13.17 5.88 -25.06
CA ALA A 212 12.46 6.94 -24.35
C ALA A 212 13.17 8.32 -24.43
N GLY A 213 14.46 8.34 -24.78
CA GLY A 213 15.23 9.58 -25.02
C GLY A 213 14.82 10.34 -26.30
N GLY A 214 14.13 9.70 -27.24
CA GLY A 214 13.67 10.34 -28.48
C GLY A 214 12.45 11.26 -28.32
N GLY A 215 11.58 10.99 -27.34
CA GLY A 215 10.33 11.74 -27.15
C GLY A 215 10.54 13.14 -26.54
N ALA A 216 11.51 13.28 -25.64
CA ALA A 216 11.81 14.57 -25.00
C ALA A 216 12.51 15.55 -25.96
N ALA A 217 13.30 15.05 -26.92
CA ALA A 217 13.96 15.88 -27.93
C ALA A 217 12.95 16.50 -28.92
N ALA A 218 11.91 15.77 -29.32
CA ALA A 218 10.87 16.28 -30.22
C ALA A 218 10.02 17.40 -29.57
N ALA A 219 9.68 17.26 -28.29
CA ALA A 219 8.92 18.27 -27.56
C ALA A 219 9.70 19.58 -27.37
N LEU A 220 11.01 19.51 -27.13
CA LEU A 220 11.88 20.69 -26.99
C LEU A 220 12.09 21.46 -28.30
N VAL A 221 12.08 20.77 -29.45
CA VAL A 221 12.19 21.40 -30.78
C VAL A 221 10.90 22.14 -31.14
N VAL A 222 9.72 21.56 -30.86
CA VAL A 222 8.43 22.20 -31.12
C VAL A 222 8.24 23.46 -30.25
N VAL A 223 8.59 23.39 -28.96
CA VAL A 223 8.48 24.55 -28.05
C VAL A 223 9.45 25.68 -28.44
N ARG A 224 10.65 25.37 -28.96
CA ARG A 224 11.58 26.38 -29.47
C ARG A 224 11.12 27.01 -30.79
N ALA A 225 10.50 26.23 -31.69
CA ALA A 225 9.97 26.73 -32.95
C ALA A 225 8.79 27.71 -32.71
N VAL A 226 7.88 27.37 -31.80
CA VAL A 226 6.74 28.24 -31.44
C VAL A 226 7.19 29.53 -30.75
N ARG A 227 8.22 29.47 -29.89
CA ARG A 227 8.80 30.69 -29.27
C ARG A 227 9.52 31.62 -30.25
N ARG A 228 10.06 31.10 -31.37
CA ARG A 228 10.67 31.93 -32.43
C ARG A 228 9.61 32.64 -33.27
N ALA A 229 8.49 31.98 -33.57
CA ALA A 229 7.39 32.58 -34.32
C ALA A 229 6.71 33.73 -33.54
N LEU A 230 6.64 33.63 -32.21
CA LEU A 230 6.03 34.66 -31.35
C LEU A 230 6.93 35.87 -31.05
N ARG A 231 8.19 35.89 -31.50
CA ARG A 231 9.11 37.03 -31.34
C ARG A 231 9.40 37.78 -32.65
N GLY A 232 8.72 37.40 -33.73
CA GLY A 232 8.89 37.98 -35.07
C GLY A 232 7.76 38.89 -35.53
N HIS A 233 6.86 39.31 -34.63
CA HIS A 233 5.84 40.32 -34.87
C HIS A 233 6.00 41.48 -33.89
#